data_AF-S3B5N8-F1
#
_entry.id   AF-S3B5N8-F1
#
_cell.length_a   1.000
_cell.length_b   1.000
_cell.length_c   1.000
_cell.angle_alpha   90.00
_cell.angle_beta   90.00
_cell.angle_gamma   90.00
#
_symmetry.space_group_name_H-M   'P 1'
#
loop_
_entity.id
_entity.type
_entity.pdbx_description
1 polymer ?
#
loop_
_entity_poly.entity_id
_entity_poly.type
_entity_poly.pdbx_seq_one_letter_code
_entity_poly.pdbx_strand_id
1 'polypeptide(L)'
;MDIIVPDAELAPTFMALGYSPERAAGKARGEVNAVRNRIVRAWESLGGPRPGDGLHLMSELVDRPQYLTARRRCEKALAVDGNLRTACQNASRTVLLARRPEKEPTAREIEQGMRYLLAELPFFVASADIFGVPSSLCFYHRPLPLAALIFSGRTVLKPTLRQAYALIRPTGLPHSREHGKAGHVSSETATPADPYTNLADSYDRLAEWAVTCQKESPRDRVADFLQTFWQSQQRPVRTVLEICCGTG
;
A
#
# COMPACT_ATOMS: atom_id res chain seq x y z
N MET A 1 -16.20 7.39 1.27
CA MET A 1 -15.01 6.55 0.98
C MET A 1 -14.33 7.13 -0.24
N ASP A 2 -13.07 7.48 -0.10
CA ASP A 2 -12.28 8.02 -1.21
C ASP A 2 -11.45 6.91 -1.85
N ILE A 3 -11.62 6.73 -3.16
CA ILE A 3 -10.83 5.84 -3.99
C ILE A 3 -9.86 6.71 -4.79
N ILE A 4 -8.57 6.42 -4.68
CA ILE A 4 -7.50 7.14 -5.40
C ILE A 4 -6.94 6.22 -6.48
N VAL A 5 -6.98 6.68 -7.73
CA VAL A 5 -6.34 5.99 -8.84
C VAL A 5 -4.97 6.63 -9.09
N PRO A 6 -3.87 5.88 -8.93
CA PRO A 6 -2.53 6.43 -9.05
C PRO A 6 -2.12 6.58 -10.52
N ASP A 7 -2.53 7.69 -11.12
CA ASP A 7 -2.25 8.04 -12.52
C ASP A 7 -0.97 8.87 -12.70
N ALA A 8 -0.62 9.68 -11.70
CA ALA A 8 0.65 10.39 -11.66
C ALA A 8 1.83 9.41 -11.50
N GLU A 9 2.97 9.74 -12.12
CA GLU A 9 4.23 8.95 -12.07
C GLU A 9 4.18 7.51 -12.65
N LEU A 10 3.06 7.10 -13.25
CA LEU A 10 2.95 5.78 -13.90
C LEU A 10 3.67 5.74 -15.27
N ALA A 11 3.60 6.80 -16.06
CA ALA A 11 4.33 6.89 -17.34
C ALA A 11 5.86 6.85 -17.14
N PRO A 12 6.46 7.61 -16.20
CA PRO A 12 7.87 7.45 -15.83
C PRO A 12 8.26 6.01 -15.45
N THR A 13 7.37 5.26 -14.77
CA THR A 13 7.60 3.85 -14.45
C THR A 13 7.72 3.00 -15.73
N PHE A 14 6.87 3.23 -16.74
CA PHE A 14 7.02 2.55 -18.03
C PHE A 14 8.28 2.96 -18.79
N MET A 15 8.70 4.22 -18.69
CA MET A 15 9.97 4.65 -19.27
C MET A 15 11.16 3.92 -18.60
N ALA A 16 11.12 3.73 -17.28
CA ALA A 16 12.10 2.92 -16.56
C ALA A 16 12.09 1.44 -17.00
N LEU A 17 10.97 0.94 -17.50
CA LEU A 17 10.86 -0.40 -18.10
C LEU A 17 11.35 -0.46 -19.56
N GLY A 18 11.77 0.67 -20.15
CA GLY A 18 12.33 0.74 -21.50
C GLY A 18 11.35 1.17 -22.60
N TYR A 19 10.17 1.67 -22.24
CA TYR A 19 9.19 2.16 -23.22
C TYR A 19 9.58 3.55 -23.75
N SER A 20 9.29 3.84 -25.02
CA SER A 20 9.38 5.22 -25.53
C SER A 20 8.41 6.14 -24.76
N PRO A 21 8.65 7.46 -24.69
CA PRO A 21 7.75 8.39 -24.00
C PRO A 21 6.28 8.30 -24.46
N GLU A 22 6.05 8.19 -25.77
CA GLU A 22 4.71 8.11 -26.36
C GLU A 22 4.02 6.79 -25.97
N ARG A 23 4.76 5.68 -26.05
CA ARG A 23 4.25 4.35 -25.69
C ARG A 23 3.98 4.24 -24.19
N ALA A 24 4.85 4.83 -23.37
CA ALA A 24 4.69 4.91 -21.91
C ALA A 24 3.44 5.70 -21.53
N ALA A 25 3.22 6.86 -22.14
CA ALA A 25 2.03 7.67 -21.91
C ALA A 25 0.74 6.96 -22.35
N GLY A 26 0.75 6.32 -23.53
CA GLY A 26 -0.37 5.54 -24.02
C GLY A 26 -0.72 4.37 -23.09
N LYS A 27 0.30 3.63 -22.63
CA LYS A 27 0.12 2.50 -21.70
C LYS A 27 -0.39 2.94 -20.33
N ALA A 28 0.18 4.01 -19.76
CA ALA A 28 -0.28 4.58 -18.50
C ALA A 28 -1.75 5.00 -18.57
N ARG A 29 -2.15 5.72 -19.62
CA ARG A 29 -3.55 6.10 -19.84
C ARG A 29 -4.47 4.88 -19.95
N GLY A 30 -4.03 3.84 -20.65
CA GLY A 30 -4.77 2.59 -20.79
C GLY A 30 -5.00 1.89 -19.44
N GLU A 31 -3.96 1.73 -18.62
CA GLU A 31 -4.05 1.09 -17.30
C GLU A 31 -4.93 1.92 -16.34
N VAL A 32 -4.77 3.25 -16.31
CA VAL A 32 -5.58 4.16 -15.49
C VAL A 32 -7.06 4.08 -15.88
N ASN A 33 -7.38 4.13 -17.17
CA ASN A 33 -8.76 4.01 -17.65
C ASN A 33 -9.35 2.64 -17.32
N ALA A 34 -8.58 1.56 -17.43
CA ALA A 34 -9.05 0.23 -17.09
C ALA A 34 -9.38 0.10 -15.59
N VAL A 35 -8.57 0.68 -14.70
CA VAL A 35 -8.83 0.73 -13.26
C VAL A 35 -10.07 1.59 -12.96
N ARG A 36 -10.11 2.82 -13.49
CA ARG A 36 -11.24 3.75 -13.31
C ARG A 36 -12.56 3.11 -13.75
N ASN A 37 -12.59 2.48 -14.92
CA ASN A 37 -13.79 1.83 -15.45
C ASN A 37 -14.21 0.62 -14.61
N ARG A 38 -13.27 -0.13 -14.03
CA ARG A 38 -13.58 -1.22 -13.08
C ARG A 38 -14.25 -0.68 -11.81
N ILE A 39 -13.74 0.42 -11.26
CA ILE A 39 -14.32 1.07 -10.07
C ILE A 39 -15.74 1.57 -10.37
N VAL A 40 -15.93 2.28 -11.49
CA VAL A 40 -17.25 2.80 -11.90
C VAL A 40 -18.26 1.67 -12.06
N ARG A 41 -17.91 0.59 -12.79
CA ARG A 41 -18.79 -0.58 -12.94
C ARG A 41 -19.13 -1.25 -11.61
N ALA A 42 -18.17 -1.32 -10.69
CA ALA A 42 -18.43 -1.86 -9.37
C ALA A 42 -19.42 -0.98 -8.58
N TRP A 43 -19.25 0.34 -8.61
CA TRP A 43 -20.24 1.25 -8.03
C TRP A 43 -21.61 1.11 -8.68
N GLU A 44 -21.70 1.06 -10.01
CA GLU A 44 -22.97 0.84 -10.73
C GLU A 44 -23.66 -0.45 -10.28
N SER A 45 -22.93 -1.57 -10.19
CA SER A 45 -23.47 -2.84 -9.68
C SER A 45 -23.96 -2.77 -8.22
N LEU A 46 -23.47 -1.78 -7.48
CA LEU A 46 -23.85 -1.54 -6.09
C LEU A 46 -24.96 -0.47 -5.98
N GLY A 47 -25.48 0.07 -7.08
CA GLY A 47 -26.49 1.13 -7.07
C GLY A 47 -25.92 2.56 -7.05
N GLY A 48 -24.64 2.72 -7.41
CA GLY A 48 -23.92 3.98 -7.45
C GLY A 48 -23.08 4.27 -6.19
N PRO A 49 -22.24 5.33 -6.23
CA PRO A 49 -21.52 5.83 -5.06
C PRO A 49 -22.49 6.39 -4.02
N ARG A 50 -22.12 6.32 -2.73
CA ARG A 50 -22.90 6.94 -1.65
C ARG A 50 -22.62 8.44 -1.59
N PRO A 51 -23.50 9.25 -0.97
CA PRO A 51 -23.18 10.63 -0.64
C PRO A 51 -21.87 10.72 0.15
N GLY A 52 -20.91 11.50 -0.34
CA GLY A 52 -19.58 11.64 0.27
C GLY A 52 -18.55 10.57 -0.15
N ASP A 53 -18.89 9.66 -1.07
CA ASP A 53 -17.87 8.85 -1.75
C ASP A 53 -17.18 9.69 -2.85
N GLY A 54 -15.88 9.48 -3.02
CA GLY A 54 -15.05 10.19 -3.98
C GLY A 54 -14.22 9.22 -4.82
N LEU A 55 -14.10 9.51 -6.12
CA LEU A 55 -13.15 8.84 -7.01
C LEU A 55 -12.24 9.91 -7.58
N HIS A 56 -10.97 9.83 -7.21
CA HIS A 56 -9.97 10.84 -7.53
C HIS A 56 -8.86 10.18 -8.34
N LEU A 57 -8.37 10.90 -9.35
CA LEU A 57 -7.04 10.65 -9.89
C LEU A 57 -6.01 11.26 -8.93
N MET A 58 -4.88 10.60 -8.73
CA MET A 58 -3.81 11.13 -7.90
C MET A 58 -3.34 12.51 -8.40
N SER A 59 -3.28 12.70 -9.72
CA SER A 59 -2.95 13.98 -10.36
C SER A 59 -3.89 15.14 -9.99
N GLU A 60 -5.13 14.87 -9.59
CA GLU A 60 -6.08 15.89 -9.12
C GLU A 60 -5.77 16.35 -7.68
N LEU A 61 -4.93 15.60 -6.97
CA LEU A 61 -4.61 15.81 -5.56
C LEU A 61 -3.18 16.34 -5.34
N VAL A 62 -2.28 16.17 -6.32
CA VAL A 62 -0.85 16.48 -6.13
C VAL A 62 -0.53 17.96 -5.95
N ASP A 63 -1.42 18.85 -6.39
CA ASP A 63 -1.25 20.31 -6.24
C ASP A 63 -1.81 20.85 -4.92
N ARG A 64 -2.45 20.00 -4.10
CA ARG A 64 -2.98 20.43 -2.81
C ARG A 64 -1.86 20.80 -1.83
N PRO A 65 -1.95 21.92 -1.09
CA PRO A 65 -0.92 22.34 -0.14
C PRO A 65 -0.58 21.27 0.91
N GLN A 66 -1.59 20.52 1.38
CA GLN A 66 -1.45 19.45 2.36
C GLN A 66 -0.70 18.24 1.76
N TYR A 67 -0.99 17.89 0.50
CA TYR A 67 -0.24 16.86 -0.21
C TYR A 67 1.23 17.27 -0.38
N LEU A 68 1.50 18.48 -0.86
CA LEU A 68 2.86 18.99 -1.05
C LEU A 68 3.65 19.03 0.27
N THR A 69 2.99 19.37 1.38
CA THR A 69 3.59 19.35 2.71
C THR A 69 3.94 17.94 3.15
N ALA A 70 3.02 16.99 2.99
CA ALA A 70 3.28 15.58 3.30
C ALA A 70 4.36 14.98 2.39
N ARG A 71 4.39 15.34 1.10
CA ARG A 71 5.40 14.92 0.13
C ARG A 71 6.80 15.39 0.54
N ARG A 72 6.97 16.67 0.86
CA ARG A 72 8.24 17.20 1.38
C ARG A 72 8.71 16.47 2.65
N ARG A 73 7.78 16.09 3.53
CA ARG A 73 8.10 15.31 4.73
C ARG A 73 8.61 13.91 4.37
N CYS A 74 7.98 13.24 3.41
CA CYS A 74 8.40 11.93 2.93
C CYS A 74 9.79 11.99 2.27
N GLU A 75 10.03 12.98 1.41
CA GLU A 75 11.33 13.22 0.75
C GLU A 75 12.44 13.47 1.77
N LYS A 76 12.20 14.34 2.77
CA LYS A 76 13.15 14.59 3.87
C LYS A 76 13.44 13.32 4.67
N ALA A 77 12.43 12.53 5.00
CA ALA A 77 12.62 11.28 5.72
C ALA A 77 13.50 10.30 4.95
N LEU A 78 13.26 10.14 3.65
CA LEU A 78 14.07 9.26 2.78
C LEU A 78 15.50 9.76 2.56
N ALA A 79 15.76 11.05 2.75
CA ALA A 79 17.11 11.59 2.69
C ALA A 79 17.94 11.24 3.93
N VAL A 80 17.31 11.06 5.10
CA VAL A 80 18.02 10.90 6.38
C VAL A 80 17.90 9.50 7.00
N ASP A 81 16.90 8.71 6.61
CA ASP A 81 16.63 7.38 7.15
C ASP A 81 17.00 6.31 6.10
N GLY A 82 18.17 5.69 6.30
CA GLY A 82 18.68 4.65 5.41
C GLY A 82 17.79 3.41 5.36
N ASN A 83 17.17 3.03 6.48
CA ASN A 83 16.28 1.87 6.53
C ASN A 83 15.01 2.13 5.71
N LEU A 84 14.43 3.33 5.85
CA LEU A 84 13.29 3.75 5.04
C LEU A 84 13.65 3.78 3.54
N ARG A 85 14.84 4.30 3.20
CA ARG A 85 15.33 4.32 1.82
C ARG A 85 15.47 2.91 1.24
N THR A 86 16.12 1.99 1.96
CA THR A 86 16.27 0.60 1.53
C THR A 86 14.92 -0.08 1.37
N ALA A 87 13.95 0.16 2.27
CA ALA A 87 12.60 -0.38 2.14
C ALA A 87 11.88 0.12 0.87
N CYS A 88 12.00 1.42 0.55
CA CYS A 88 11.46 1.97 -0.70
C CYS A 88 12.15 1.42 -1.96
N GLN A 89 13.47 1.25 -1.93
CA GLN A 89 14.23 0.63 -3.02
C GLN A 89 13.78 -0.82 -3.27
N ASN A 90 13.63 -1.60 -2.20
CA ASN A 90 13.16 -2.98 -2.27
C ASN A 90 11.73 -3.06 -2.82
N ALA A 91 10.83 -2.19 -2.35
CA ALA A 91 9.47 -2.12 -2.88
C ALA A 91 9.47 -1.80 -4.39
N SER A 92 10.24 -0.79 -4.82
CA SER A 92 10.38 -0.41 -6.23
C SER A 92 10.93 -1.57 -7.07
N ARG A 93 11.98 -2.26 -6.59
CA ARG A 93 12.55 -3.44 -7.23
C ARG A 93 11.52 -4.55 -7.42
N THR A 94 10.72 -4.86 -6.40
CA THR A 94 9.65 -5.87 -6.49
C THR A 94 8.63 -5.52 -7.56
N VAL A 95 8.20 -4.26 -7.66
CA VAL A 95 7.27 -3.79 -8.70
C VAL A 95 7.85 -3.97 -10.10
N LEU A 96 9.11 -3.59 -10.29
CA LEU A 96 9.78 -3.68 -11.58
C LEU A 96 10.00 -5.14 -11.99
N LEU A 97 10.41 -6.01 -11.07
CA LEU A 97 10.58 -7.45 -11.31
C LEU A 97 9.25 -8.14 -11.63
N ALA A 98 8.15 -7.76 -10.97
CA ALA A 98 6.82 -8.32 -11.29
C ALA A 98 6.38 -8.02 -12.73
N ARG A 99 6.87 -6.91 -13.32
CA ARG A 99 6.55 -6.51 -14.69
C ARG A 99 7.59 -6.96 -15.73
N ARG A 100 8.81 -7.28 -15.28
CA ARG A 100 9.96 -7.68 -16.12
C ARG A 100 10.82 -8.70 -15.37
N PRO A 101 10.31 -9.92 -15.13
CA PRO A 101 10.97 -10.92 -14.28
C PRO A 101 12.32 -11.40 -14.83
N GLU A 102 12.52 -11.30 -16.13
CA GLU A 102 13.72 -11.76 -16.84
C GLU A 102 14.93 -10.82 -16.69
N LYS A 103 14.75 -9.61 -16.15
CA LYS A 103 15.82 -8.61 -16.08
C LYS A 103 15.84 -7.85 -14.75
N GLU A 104 16.95 -8.04 -14.04
CA GLU A 104 17.27 -7.30 -12.81
C GLU A 104 17.24 -5.78 -13.05
N PRO A 105 16.46 -5.01 -12.26
CA PRO A 105 16.45 -3.56 -12.35
C PRO A 105 17.80 -2.94 -11.98
N THR A 106 18.27 -2.01 -12.79
CA THR A 106 19.45 -1.19 -12.45
C THR A 106 19.14 -0.22 -11.32
N ALA A 107 20.15 0.28 -10.62
CA ALA A 107 19.97 1.29 -9.57
C ALA A 107 19.20 2.53 -10.06
N ARG A 108 19.43 2.94 -11.32
CA ARG A 108 18.70 4.06 -11.95
C ARG A 108 17.23 3.74 -12.18
N GLU A 109 16.91 2.54 -12.65
CA GLU A 109 15.52 2.10 -12.85
C GLU A 109 14.78 2.01 -11.50
N ILE A 110 15.45 1.52 -10.45
CA ILE A 110 14.91 1.47 -9.08
C ILE A 110 14.59 2.89 -8.57
N GLU A 111 15.52 3.83 -8.69
CA GLU A 111 15.33 5.22 -8.26
C GLU A 111 14.21 5.91 -9.06
N GLN A 112 14.09 5.62 -10.36
CA GLN A 112 12.98 6.11 -11.17
C GLN A 112 11.63 5.51 -10.71
N GLY A 113 11.58 4.22 -10.42
CA GLY A 113 10.38 3.56 -9.88
C GLY A 113 10.00 4.07 -8.48
N MET A 114 10.97 4.50 -7.68
CA MET A 114 10.71 5.11 -6.37
C MET A 114 9.92 6.41 -6.47
N ARG A 115 9.93 7.13 -7.60
CA ARG A 115 9.11 8.34 -7.79
C ARG A 115 7.62 8.05 -7.65
N TYR A 116 7.17 6.90 -8.14
CA TYR A 116 5.79 6.47 -8.01
C TYR A 116 5.44 6.21 -6.54
N LEU A 117 6.29 5.47 -5.82
CA LEU A 117 6.10 5.23 -4.38
C LEU A 117 6.12 6.53 -3.56
N LEU A 118 7.03 7.45 -3.89
CA LEU A 118 7.12 8.78 -3.29
C LEU A 118 5.86 9.61 -3.52
N ALA A 119 5.22 9.47 -4.68
CA ALA A 119 3.98 10.15 -4.98
C ALA A 119 2.79 9.58 -4.20
N GLU A 120 2.79 8.28 -3.89
CA GLU A 120 1.75 7.60 -3.12
C GLU A 120 1.91 7.76 -1.59
N LEU A 121 3.15 7.80 -1.09
CA LEU A 121 3.46 7.85 0.35
C LEU A 121 2.68 8.91 1.15
N PRO A 122 2.46 10.15 0.66
CA PRO A 122 1.64 11.15 1.33
C PRO A 122 0.25 10.63 1.75
N PHE A 123 -0.39 9.81 0.92
CA PHE A 123 -1.71 9.25 1.22
C PHE A 123 -1.66 8.18 2.31
N PHE A 124 -0.55 7.45 2.43
CA PHE A 124 -0.37 6.50 3.53
C PHE A 124 -0.19 7.19 4.89
N VAL A 125 0.43 8.37 4.92
CA VAL A 125 0.87 9.00 6.18
C VAL A 125 0.07 10.23 6.60
N ALA A 126 -0.78 10.78 5.71
CA ALA A 126 -1.45 12.05 5.95
C ALA A 126 -2.76 12.24 5.14
N SER A 127 -3.47 11.16 4.75
CA SER A 127 -4.75 11.28 4.04
C SER A 127 -5.78 12.10 4.81
N ALA A 128 -5.82 11.97 6.14
CA ALA A 128 -6.72 12.79 6.97
C ALA A 128 -6.51 14.30 6.74
N ASP A 129 -5.27 14.75 6.54
CA ASP A 129 -4.94 16.15 6.27
C ASP A 129 -5.23 16.51 4.80
N ILE A 130 -4.88 15.63 3.85
CA ILE A 130 -5.06 15.86 2.40
C ILE A 130 -6.54 16.00 2.00
N PHE A 131 -7.41 15.24 2.66
CA PHE A 131 -8.86 15.27 2.43
C PHE A 131 -9.62 16.18 3.41
N GLY A 132 -8.94 16.76 4.41
CA GLY A 132 -9.59 17.64 5.39
C GLY A 132 -10.63 16.94 6.25
N VAL A 133 -10.44 15.64 6.53
CA VAL A 133 -11.38 14.80 7.29
C VAL A 133 -10.87 14.57 8.72
N PRO A 134 -11.73 14.30 9.72
CA PRO A 134 -11.30 14.13 11.11
C PRO A 134 -10.28 13.01 11.33
N SER A 135 -10.40 11.90 10.60
CA SER A 135 -9.46 10.78 10.60
C SER A 135 -9.55 10.01 9.27
N SER A 136 -8.54 9.18 8.98
CA SER A 136 -8.48 8.38 7.76
C SER A 136 -7.86 7.01 8.02
N LEU A 137 -8.43 5.99 7.37
CA LEU A 137 -7.92 4.62 7.36
C LEU A 137 -7.61 4.23 5.91
N CYS A 138 -6.34 4.00 5.61
CA CYS A 138 -5.89 3.53 4.29
C CYS A 138 -6.07 2.01 4.21
N PHE A 139 -6.80 1.54 3.19
CA PHE A 139 -7.01 0.11 2.96
C PHE A 139 -6.10 -0.40 1.85
N TYR A 140 -5.53 -1.58 2.07
CA TYR A 140 -4.74 -2.27 1.05
C TYR A 140 -4.95 -3.77 1.14
N HIS A 141 -4.77 -4.50 0.04
CA HIS A 141 -5.12 -5.92 -0.04
C HIS A 141 -3.91 -6.87 0.04
N ARG A 142 -2.69 -6.35 -0.14
CA ARG A 142 -1.42 -7.09 0.03
C ARG A 142 -0.58 -6.49 1.18
N PRO A 143 0.17 -7.28 1.95
CA PRO A 143 1.12 -6.72 2.90
C PRO A 143 2.11 -5.79 2.20
N LEU A 144 2.29 -4.57 2.71
CA LEU A 144 3.29 -3.63 2.20
C LEU A 144 4.38 -3.48 3.27
N PRO A 145 5.59 -4.05 3.08
CA PRO A 145 6.68 -3.95 4.05
C PRO A 145 7.04 -2.50 4.44
N LEU A 146 6.88 -1.56 3.51
CA LEU A 146 7.05 -0.14 3.77
C LEU A 146 6.01 0.41 4.76
N ALA A 147 4.73 0.02 4.62
CA ALA A 147 3.69 0.40 5.58
C ALA A 147 3.99 -0.23 6.95
N ALA A 148 4.38 -1.51 6.98
CA ALA A 148 4.78 -2.19 8.21
C ALA A 148 5.86 -1.41 8.98
N LEU A 149 6.89 -0.98 8.26
CA LEU A 149 8.01 -0.23 8.80
C LEU A 149 7.58 1.17 9.30
N ILE A 150 6.83 1.94 8.51
CA ILE A 150 6.34 3.29 8.87
C ILE A 150 5.44 3.23 10.11
N PHE A 151 4.46 2.34 10.13
CA PHE A 151 3.48 2.23 11.20
C PHE A 151 4.02 1.53 12.46
N SER A 152 5.18 0.89 12.40
CA SER A 152 5.87 0.36 13.60
C SER A 152 6.51 1.44 14.47
N GLY A 153 6.57 2.70 14.00
CA GLY A 153 7.24 3.80 14.70
C GLY A 153 8.78 3.73 14.67
N ARG A 154 9.36 2.75 13.97
CA ARG A 154 10.82 2.52 13.86
C ARG A 154 11.52 3.37 12.78
N THR A 155 10.81 4.33 12.18
CA THR A 155 11.38 5.26 11.19
C THR A 155 11.15 6.70 11.60
N VAL A 156 11.92 7.61 11.00
CA VAL A 156 11.71 9.04 11.17
C VAL A 156 10.40 9.52 10.52
N LEU A 157 9.87 8.78 9.55
CA LEU A 157 8.58 9.07 8.92
C LEU A 157 7.45 8.46 9.74
N LYS A 158 6.67 9.33 10.40
CA LYS A 158 5.50 8.90 11.16
C LYS A 158 4.20 9.32 10.48
N PRO A 159 3.16 8.45 10.48
CA PRO A 159 1.83 8.87 10.10
C PRO A 159 1.34 9.98 11.04
N THR A 160 0.43 10.84 10.57
CA THR A 160 -0.24 11.76 11.50
C THR A 160 -1.11 10.99 12.47
N LEU A 161 -1.36 11.54 13.66
CA LEU A 161 -2.14 10.85 14.72
C LEU A 161 -3.56 10.47 14.28
N ARG A 162 -4.04 11.05 13.19
CA ARG A 162 -5.38 10.85 12.62
C ARG A 162 -5.36 9.88 11.44
N GLN A 163 -4.23 9.25 11.16
CA GLN A 163 -4.00 8.35 10.05
C GLN A 163 -3.70 6.92 10.52
N ALA A 164 -4.42 5.96 9.94
CA ALA A 164 -4.23 4.54 10.16
C ALA A 164 -4.10 3.77 8.84
N TYR A 165 -3.68 2.51 8.93
CA TYR A 165 -3.58 1.56 7.82
C TYR A 165 -4.21 0.23 8.21
N ALA A 166 -4.97 -0.37 7.29
CA ALA A 166 -5.56 -1.69 7.45
C ALA A 166 -5.34 -2.55 6.20
N LEU A 167 -4.95 -3.80 6.44
CA LEU A 167 -4.92 -4.84 5.43
C LEU A 167 -6.32 -5.47 5.34
N ILE A 168 -6.91 -5.48 4.15
CA ILE A 168 -8.23 -6.07 3.87
C ILE A 168 -8.08 -7.30 2.97
N ARG A 169 -8.94 -8.30 3.18
CA ARG A 169 -8.99 -9.51 2.36
C ARG A 169 -10.45 -9.93 2.16
N PRO A 170 -10.81 -10.54 1.01
CA PRO A 170 -12.14 -11.12 0.83
C PRO A 170 -12.41 -12.20 1.87
N THR A 171 -13.62 -12.25 2.40
CA THR A 171 -14.06 -13.34 3.27
C THR A 171 -14.43 -14.56 2.41
N GLY A 172 -14.00 -15.76 2.82
CA GLY A 172 -14.37 -17.02 2.15
C GLY A 172 -13.40 -17.57 1.09
N LEU A 173 -12.26 -16.91 0.83
CA LEU A 173 -11.13 -17.57 0.16
C LEU A 173 -10.40 -18.44 1.19
N PRO A 174 -10.15 -19.74 0.93
CA PRO A 174 -9.39 -20.57 1.84
C PRO A 174 -8.04 -19.91 2.11
N HIS A 175 -7.59 -19.94 3.38
CA HIS A 175 -6.20 -19.67 3.69
C HIS A 175 -5.38 -20.53 2.74
N SER A 176 -4.60 -19.92 1.85
CA SER A 176 -3.57 -20.66 1.13
C SER A 176 -2.64 -21.21 2.19
N ARG A 177 -2.88 -22.46 2.61
CA ARG A 177 -1.88 -23.25 3.31
C ARG A 177 -0.67 -23.22 2.38
N GLU A 178 0.43 -22.68 2.89
CA GLU A 178 1.75 -22.90 2.29
C GLU A 178 1.84 -24.37 1.89
N HIS A 179 2.33 -24.64 0.68
CA HIS A 179 2.42 -25.97 0.12
C HIS A 179 3.39 -26.82 0.95
N GLY A 180 2.89 -27.41 2.04
CA GLY A 180 3.52 -28.52 2.72
C GLY A 180 3.36 -29.77 1.87
N LYS A 181 4.29 -29.98 0.93
CA LYS A 181 4.54 -31.33 0.41
C LYS A 181 5.51 -32.02 1.37
N ALA A 182 4.97 -32.91 2.21
CA ALA A 182 5.76 -33.95 2.85
C ALA A 182 6.09 -35.03 1.80
N GLY A 183 7.39 -35.31 1.61
CA GLY A 183 7.84 -36.42 0.77
C GLY A 183 9.31 -36.37 0.36
N HIS A 184 10.16 -36.92 1.22
CA HIS A 184 11.53 -37.42 1.01
C HIS A 184 12.74 -36.46 1.04
N VAL A 185 13.68 -36.84 1.91
CA VAL A 185 14.92 -36.19 2.33
C VAL A 185 16.03 -36.45 1.30
N SER A 186 16.80 -35.42 0.94
CA SER A 186 18.27 -35.48 0.71
C SER A 186 18.90 -34.09 0.58
N SER A 187 19.93 -33.89 1.42
CA SER A 187 21.02 -32.89 1.45
C SER A 187 20.74 -31.37 1.49
N GLU A 188 21.14 -30.82 2.64
CA GLU A 188 21.60 -29.46 2.97
C GLU A 188 21.96 -28.52 1.81
N THR A 189 21.20 -27.42 1.72
CA THR A 189 21.74 -26.05 1.59
C THR A 189 20.85 -25.12 2.41
N ALA A 190 21.42 -24.41 3.38
CA ALA A 190 20.70 -23.50 4.26
C ALA A 190 20.09 -22.33 3.46
N THR A 191 18.76 -22.33 3.34
CA THR A 191 17.97 -21.18 2.86
C THR A 191 18.09 -20.05 3.89
N PRO A 192 18.39 -18.80 3.51
CA PRO A 192 18.36 -17.70 4.47
C PRO A 192 16.94 -17.58 5.01
N ALA A 193 16.82 -17.56 6.35
CA ALA A 193 15.56 -17.45 7.06
C ALA A 193 14.72 -16.30 6.46
N ASP A 194 13.47 -16.61 6.13
CA ASP A 194 12.52 -15.63 5.63
C ASP A 194 12.41 -14.46 6.63
N PRO A 195 12.72 -13.21 6.22
CA PRO A 195 12.66 -12.05 7.10
C PRO A 195 11.25 -11.75 7.62
N TYR A 196 10.22 -12.47 7.16
CA TYR A 196 8.83 -12.33 7.55
C TYR A 196 8.34 -13.40 8.54
N THR A 197 9.15 -14.42 8.87
CA THR A 197 8.74 -15.52 9.77
C THR A 197 8.30 -15.04 11.16
N ASN A 198 8.82 -13.90 11.63
CA ASN A 198 8.53 -13.36 12.97
C ASN A 198 7.79 -12.01 12.94
N LEU A 199 7.15 -11.68 11.81
CA LEU A 199 6.50 -10.37 11.65
C LEU A 199 5.28 -10.24 12.59
N ALA A 200 4.50 -11.31 12.77
CA ALA A 200 3.39 -11.36 13.72
C ALA A 200 3.86 -11.13 15.17
N ASP A 201 4.85 -11.90 15.63
CA ASP A 201 5.45 -11.76 16.96
C ASP A 201 6.04 -10.36 17.21
N SER A 202 6.60 -9.75 16.16
CA SER A 202 7.15 -8.38 16.23
C SER A 202 6.06 -7.32 16.39
N TYR A 203 4.87 -7.56 15.83
CA TYR A 203 3.71 -6.70 16.03
C TYR A 203 3.08 -6.89 17.41
N ASP A 204 3.03 -8.12 17.90
CA ASP A 204 2.39 -8.43 19.18
C ASP A 204 3.20 -7.84 20.36
N ARG A 205 4.55 -7.92 20.30
CA ARG A 205 5.42 -7.26 21.30
C ARG A 205 5.35 -5.73 21.25
N LEU A 206 5.16 -5.15 20.05
CA LEU A 206 5.02 -3.70 19.89
C LEU A 206 3.66 -3.20 20.42
N ALA A 207 2.61 -3.99 20.20
CA ALA A 207 1.28 -3.74 20.76
C ALA A 207 1.28 -3.86 22.29
N GLU A 208 1.95 -4.87 22.84
CA GLU A 208 2.10 -5.05 24.29
C GLU A 208 2.84 -3.86 24.93
N TRP A 209 3.92 -3.37 24.32
CA TRP A 209 4.63 -2.16 24.76
C TRP A 209 3.78 -0.89 24.66
N ALA A 210 3.02 -0.69 23.56
CA ALA A 210 2.15 0.47 23.40
C ALA A 210 1.00 0.49 24.42
N VAL A 211 0.41 -0.67 24.73
CA VAL A 211 -0.66 -0.81 25.72
C VAL A 211 -0.14 -0.57 27.14
N THR A 212 1.04 -1.12 27.47
CA THR A 212 1.63 -1.00 28.81
C THR A 212 2.28 0.35 29.09
N CYS A 213 2.91 0.99 28.09
CA CYS A 213 3.64 2.25 28.29
C CYS A 213 2.85 3.52 27.87
N GLN A 214 1.88 3.43 26.95
CA GLN A 214 1.17 4.60 26.40
C GLN A 214 -0.34 4.64 26.76
N LYS A 215 -0.88 3.63 27.45
CA LYS A 215 -2.32 3.49 27.77
C LYS A 215 -3.25 3.50 26.54
N GLU A 216 -2.75 3.11 25.37
CA GLU A 216 -3.58 2.94 24.18
C GLU A 216 -4.44 1.67 24.27
N SER A 217 -5.60 1.67 23.59
CA SER A 217 -6.48 0.48 23.56
C SER A 217 -5.81 -0.66 22.77
N PRO A 218 -5.81 -1.90 23.30
CA PRO A 218 -5.13 -3.01 22.64
C PRO A 218 -5.73 -3.32 21.26
N ARG A 219 -4.90 -3.90 20.38
CA ARG A 219 -5.19 -4.13 18.95
C ARG A 219 -6.41 -5.02 18.75
N ASP A 220 -6.67 -5.94 19.67
CA ASP A 220 -7.89 -6.74 19.74
C ASP A 220 -9.13 -5.84 19.78
N ARG A 221 -9.16 -4.78 20.58
CA ARG A 221 -10.29 -3.84 20.61
C ARG A 221 -10.43 -3.01 19.33
N VAL A 222 -9.34 -2.67 18.64
CA VAL A 222 -9.39 -1.98 17.34
C VAL A 222 -9.84 -2.95 16.25
N ALA A 223 -9.35 -4.19 16.27
CA ALA A 223 -9.78 -5.26 15.37
C ALA A 223 -11.24 -5.63 15.61
N ASP A 224 -11.68 -5.76 16.86
CA ASP A 224 -13.05 -6.01 17.30
C ASP A 224 -13.95 -4.84 16.97
N PHE A 225 -13.49 -3.60 17.14
CA PHE A 225 -14.21 -2.39 16.71
C PHE A 225 -14.39 -2.39 15.19
N LEU A 226 -13.33 -2.62 14.41
CA LEU A 226 -13.40 -2.68 12.96
C LEU A 226 -14.29 -3.85 12.51
N GLN A 227 -14.17 -5.00 13.14
CA GLN A 227 -15.00 -6.18 12.88
C GLN A 227 -16.48 -5.91 13.20
N THR A 228 -16.78 -5.32 14.36
CA THR A 228 -18.14 -4.92 14.75
C THR A 228 -18.69 -3.83 13.82
N PHE A 229 -17.87 -2.86 13.43
CA PHE A 229 -18.21 -1.83 12.47
C PHE A 229 -18.54 -2.44 11.10
N TRP A 230 -17.73 -3.39 10.61
CA TRP A 230 -17.95 -4.07 9.34
C TRP A 230 -19.15 -5.03 9.38
N GLN A 231 -19.37 -5.74 10.48
CA GLN A 231 -20.54 -6.59 10.69
C GLN A 231 -21.84 -5.80 10.79
N SER A 232 -21.79 -4.57 11.30
CA SER A 232 -22.95 -3.66 11.35
C SER A 232 -23.23 -2.92 10.04
N GLN A 233 -22.35 -3.04 9.02
CA GLN A 233 -22.67 -2.53 7.68
C GLN A 233 -23.71 -3.42 7.00
N GLN A 234 -24.79 -2.81 6.48
CA GLN A 234 -25.89 -3.52 5.78
C GLN A 234 -25.46 -4.32 4.54
N ARG A 235 -24.21 -4.16 4.06
CA ARG A 235 -23.69 -4.81 2.86
C ARG A 235 -22.35 -5.48 3.19
N PRO A 236 -22.28 -6.82 3.31
CA PRO A 236 -21.02 -7.51 3.55
C PRO A 236 -20.06 -7.34 2.37
N VAL A 237 -18.77 -7.18 2.66
CA VAL A 237 -17.70 -7.14 1.64
C VAL A 237 -17.50 -8.55 1.07
N ARG A 238 -18.19 -8.87 -0.03
CA ARG A 238 -18.13 -10.19 -0.70
C ARG A 238 -16.94 -10.33 -1.65
N THR A 239 -16.35 -9.22 -2.07
CA THR A 239 -15.23 -9.18 -3.03
C THR A 239 -14.40 -7.93 -2.77
N VAL A 240 -13.08 -8.08 -2.65
CA VAL A 240 -12.15 -6.95 -2.70
C VAL A 240 -11.79 -6.76 -4.16
N LEU A 241 -12.13 -5.61 -4.74
CA LEU A 241 -11.60 -5.28 -6.06
C LEU A 241 -10.10 -5.15 -5.92
N GLU A 242 -9.36 -5.93 -6.70
CA GLU A 242 -7.94 -5.69 -6.88
C GLU A 242 -7.80 -4.39 -7.69
N ILE A 243 -7.78 -3.27 -6.96
CA ILE A 243 -7.38 -1.97 -7.49
C ILE A 243 -5.87 -2.11 -7.64
N CYS A 244 -5.44 -2.61 -8.80
CA CYS A 244 -4.02 -2.75 -9.10
C CYS A 244 -3.37 -1.38 -8.92
N CYS A 245 -2.61 -1.20 -7.84
CA CYS A 245 -1.69 -0.08 -7.66
C CYS A 245 -0.51 -0.36 -8.58
N GLY A 246 -0.68 -0.20 -9.90
CA GLY A 246 0.41 -0.33 -10.87
C GLY A 246 1.28 -1.59 -10.75
N THR A 247 0.79 -2.66 -10.14
CA THR A 247 1.52 -3.91 -9.85
C THR A 247 0.58 -5.03 -10.23
N GLY A 248 0.98 -5.81 -11.24
CA GLY A 248 0.30 -7.08 -11.54
C GLY A 248 0.30 -7.99 -10.32
#